data_AF-A0A969STH7-F1
#
_entry.id   AF-A0A969STH7-F1
#
_cell.length_a   1.000
_cell.length_b   1.000
_cell.length_c   1.000
_cell.angle_alpha   90.00
_cell.angle_beta   90.00
_cell.angle_gamma   90.00
#
_symmetry.space_group_name_H-M   'P 1'
#
loop_
_entity.id
_entity.type
_entity.pdbx_description
1 polymer ?
#
loop_
_entity_poly.entity_id
_entity_poly.type
_entity_poly.pdbx_seq_one_letter_code
_entity_poly.pdbx_strand_id
1 'polypeptide(L)' 'MLNRNLLYTGLTRAKKLAIIIGSKKAIGMCVRSRKSQERYTQLKQRLMKV' A
#
# COMPACT_ATOMS: atom_id res chain seq x y z
N MET A 1 1.53 -5.74 -8.76
CA MET A 1 0.99 -5.69 -7.37
C MET A 1 2.03 -5.34 -6.30
N LEU A 2 3.29 -5.04 -6.63
CA LEU A 2 4.32 -4.69 -5.63
C LEU A 2 4.15 -3.25 -5.14
N ASN A 3 3.28 -3.06 -4.16
CA ASN A 3 2.93 -1.73 -3.65
C ASN A 3 2.96 -1.70 -2.12
N ARG A 4 3.36 -0.56 -1.55
CA ARG A 4 3.50 -0.39 -0.09
C ARG A 4 2.19 -0.61 0.63
N ASN A 5 1.09 -0.12 0.06
CA ASN A 5 -0.23 -0.22 0.66
C ASN A 5 -0.71 -1.67 0.77
N LEU A 6 -0.37 -2.53 -0.18
CA LEU A 6 -0.77 -3.93 -0.13
C LEU A 6 0.02 -4.69 0.94
N LEU A 7 1.33 -4.44 1.04
CA LEU A 7 2.18 -5.00 2.09
C LEU A 7 1.70 -4.56 3.48
N TYR A 8 1.41 -3.27 3.66
CA TYR A 8 0.86 -2.72 4.90
C TYR A 8 -0.46 -3.39 5.29
N THR A 9 -1.39 -3.52 4.35
CA THR A 9 -2.69 -4.17 4.58
C THR A 9 -2.57 -5.64 4.96
N GLY A 10 -1.63 -6.38 4.36
CA GLY A 10 -1.40 -7.79 4.73
C GLY A 10 -0.81 -7.89 6.14
N LEU A 11 0.21 -7.07 6.41
CA LEU A 11 0.95 -7.09 7.68
C LEU A 11 0.07 -6.69 8.87
N THR A 12 -0.76 -5.66 8.73
CA THR A 12 -1.60 -5.12 9.81
C THR A 12 -2.81 -5.98 10.17
N ARG A 13 -3.16 -6.98 9.36
CA ARG A 13 -4.22 -7.95 9.72
C ARG A 13 -3.77 -9.03 10.69
N ALA A 14 -2.47 -9.24 10.85
CA ALA A 14 -1.94 -10.22 11.79
C ALA A 14 -2.11 -9.74 13.25
N LYS A 15 -2.69 -10.59 14.11
CA LYS A 15 -2.99 -10.22 15.51
C LYS A 15 -1.90 -10.58 16.52
N LYS A 16 -1.07 -11.58 16.22
CA LYS A 16 -0.08 -12.12 17.16
C LYS A 16 1.27 -12.38 16.51
N LEU A 17 1.27 -12.93 15.28
CA LEU A 17 2.48 -13.22 14.53
C LEU A 17 2.24 -12.99 13.04
N ALA A 18 3.20 -12.36 12.37
CA ALA A 18 3.23 -12.22 10.92
C ALA A 18 4.56 -12.77 10.39
N ILE A 19 4.49 -13.64 9.39
CA ILE A 19 5.67 -14.20 8.72
C ILE A 19 5.61 -13.76 7.26
N ILE A 20 6.66 -13.10 6.80
CA ILE A 20 6.79 -12.64 5.41
C ILE A 20 7.65 -13.66 4.66
N ILE A 21 7.08 -14.32 3.67
CA ILE A 21 7.77 -15.29 2.82
C ILE A 21 7.96 -14.66 1.44
N GLY A 22 9.20 -14.67 0.94
CA GLY A 22 9.52 -14.19 -0.40
C GLY A 22 10.92 -13.59 -0.51
N SER A 23 11.26 -13.10 -1.70
CA SER A 23 12.58 -12.53 -1.94
C SER A 23 12.74 -11.16 -1.29
N LYS A 24 13.92 -10.92 -0.69
CA LYS A 24 14.30 -9.60 -0.14
C LYS A 24 14.16 -8.49 -1.18
N LYS A 25 14.42 -8.79 -2.46
CA LYS A 25 14.22 -7.86 -3.59
C LYS A 25 12.76 -7.48 -3.75
N ALA A 26 11.83 -8.44 -3.75
CA ALA A 26 10.39 -8.18 -3.89
C ALA A 26 9.84 -7.35 -2.74
N ILE A 27 10.22 -7.69 -1.50
CA ILE A 27 9.84 -6.91 -0.31
C ILE A 27 10.39 -5.48 -0.41
N GLY A 28 11.67 -5.34 -0.79
CA GLY A 28 12.29 -4.02 -0.99
C GLY A 28 11.61 -3.20 -2.08
N MET A 29 11.16 -3.84 -3.17
CA MET A 29 10.36 -3.18 -4.22
C MET A 29 9.01 -2.69 -3.67
N CYS A 30 8.30 -3.50 -2.87
CA CYS A 30 7.04 -3.08 -2.23
C CYS A 30 7.24 -1.88 -1.30
N VAL A 31 8.26 -1.90 -0.44
CA VAL A 31 8.52 -0.83 0.54
C VAL A 31 8.90 0.48 -0.15
N ARG A 32 9.74 0.43 -1.20
CA ARG A 32 10.15 1.62 -1.97
C ARG A 32 9.07 2.14 -2.92
N SER A 33 8.06 1.33 -3.23
CA SER A 33 6.98 1.71 -4.13
C SER A 33 6.15 2.85 -3.52
N ARG A 34 6.38 4.07 -4.01
CA ARG A 34 5.51 5.24 -3.78
C ARG A 34 4.40 5.36 -4.82
N LYS A 35 4.35 4.45 -5.81
CA LYS A 35 3.36 4.46 -6.89
C LYS A 35 2.01 3.98 -6.36
N SER A 36 1.32 4.77 -5.52
CA SER A 36 -0.14 4.67 -5.49
C SER A 36 -0.63 5.00 -6.89
N GLN A 37 -1.35 4.07 -7.53
CA GLN A 37 -1.99 4.34 -8.81
C GLN A 37 -2.82 5.62 -8.68
N GLU A 38 -2.78 6.48 -9.70
CA GLU A 38 -3.57 7.70 -9.69
C GLU A 38 -5.05 7.33 -9.54
N ARG A 39 -5.69 7.93 -8.54
CA ARG A 39 -7.12 7.73 -8.31
C ARG A 39 -7.86 8.81 -9.07
N TYR A 40 -8.45 8.42 -10.21
CA TYR A 40 -9.36 9.30 -10.95
C TYR A 40 -10.67 9.46 -10.17
N THR A 41 -10.76 10.51 -9.37
CA THR A 41 -11.94 10.88 -8.58
C THR A 41 -12.04 12.40 -8.44
N GLN A 42 -13.26 12.93 -8.43
CA GLN A 42 -13.54 14.35 -8.18
C GLN A 42 -13.79 14.67 -6.70
N LEU A 43 -13.71 13.67 -5.81
CA LEU A 43 -14.08 13.84 -4.39
C LEU A 43 -13.24 14.92 -3.71
N LYS A 44 -11.93 14.94 -3.97
CA LYS A 44 -11.02 15.95 -3.39
C LYS A 44 -11.46 17.36 -3.76
N GLN A 45 -11.81 17.59 -5.01
CA GLN A 45 -12.26 18.89 -5.53
C GLN A 45 -13.60 19.31 -4.94
N ARG A 46 -14.52 18.35 -4.72
CA ARG A 46 -15.82 18.63 -4.09
C ARG A 46 -15.68 19.02 -2.62
N LEU A 47 -14.81 18.35 -1.88
CA LEU A 47 -14.58 18.64 -0.45
C LEU A 47 -13.91 20.00 -0.20
N MET A 48 -13.11 20.52 -1.13
CA MET A 48 -12.45 21.83 -0.99
C MET A 48 -13.34 23.02 -1.37
N LYS A 49 -14.53 22.78 -1.95
CA LYS A 49 -15.49 23.81 -2.33
C LYS A 49 -16.57 24.07 -1.27
N VAL A 50 -16.64 23.22 -0.25
CA VAL A 50 -17.43 23.43 0.96
C VAL A 50 -16.58 24.23 1.93
#